data_AF-A0A962HDT6-F1
#
_entry.id   AF-A0A962HDT6-F1
#
_cell.length_a   1.000
_cell.length_b   1.000
_cell.length_c   1.000
_cell.angle_alpha   90.00
_cell.angle_beta   90.00
_cell.angle_gamma   90.00
#
_symmetry.space_group_name_H-M   'P 1'
#
loop_
_entity.id
_entity.type
_entity.pdbx_description
1 polymer ?
#
loop_
_entity_poly.entity_id
_entity_poly.type
_entity_poly.pdbx_seq_one_letter_code
_entity_poly.pdbx_strand_id
1 'polypeptide(L)'
;MEKMQCLTKEAFPKVCPTCHKVYSNELEFFTETVALENTDREIKAVEGLEENQEPPEFIEVYRNCACGTTLMEWFHSRRNFSEKGIKQRLLFTLLQEGLISKGYSVDDARGLILDFMDIVLQVEKQRL
;
A
#
# COMPACT_ATOMS: atom_id res chain seq x y z
N MET A 1 -5.51 -7.97 10.45
CA MET A 1 -4.71 -6.98 9.71
C MET A 1 -3.34 -6.93 10.35
N GLU A 2 -2.30 -7.36 9.64
CA GLU A 2 -0.92 -7.14 10.09
C GLU A 2 -0.61 -5.64 10.09
N LYS A 3 0.00 -5.18 11.18
CA LYS A 3 0.45 -3.80 11.35
C LYS A 3 1.58 -3.52 10.35
N MET A 4 1.62 -2.32 9.79
CA MET A 4 2.74 -1.89 8.95
C MET A 4 3.99 -1.85 9.83
N GLN A 5 4.97 -2.68 9.51
CA GLN A 5 6.23 -2.80 10.25
C GLN A 5 7.37 -2.35 9.36
N CYS A 6 8.31 -1.61 9.94
CA CYS A 6 9.55 -1.32 9.23
C CYS A 6 10.28 -2.59 8.85
N LEU A 7 11.05 -2.50 7.75
CA LEU A 7 11.80 -3.65 7.25
C LEU A 7 12.81 -4.15 8.28
N THR A 8 13.56 -3.25 8.88
CA THR A 8 14.55 -3.57 9.91
C THR A 8 14.13 -3.01 11.25
N LYS A 9 14.44 -3.73 12.33
CA LYS A 9 14.26 -3.23 13.71
C LYS A 9 15.14 -2.02 14.04
N GLU A 10 16.10 -1.72 13.16
CA GLU A 10 17.09 -0.64 13.28
C GLU A 10 16.67 0.62 12.49
N ALA A 11 15.59 0.56 11.71
CA ALA A 11 15.05 1.71 10.98
C ALA A 11 14.65 2.87 11.90
N PHE A 12 14.33 2.54 13.16
CA PHE A 12 13.97 3.49 14.20
C PHE A 12 14.87 3.31 15.43
N PRO A 13 15.32 4.41 16.08
CA PRO A 13 14.86 5.78 15.85
C PRO A 13 15.44 6.43 14.59
N LYS A 14 14.58 7.13 13.84
CA LYS A 14 14.97 7.85 12.62
C LYS A 14 15.23 9.31 12.95
N VAL A 15 16.35 9.85 12.49
CA VAL A 15 16.75 11.24 12.77
C VAL A 15 16.72 12.06 11.50
N CYS A 16 16.06 13.21 11.52
CA CYS A 16 16.14 14.17 10.42
C CYS A 16 17.56 14.75 10.35
N PRO A 17 18.25 14.68 9.20
CA PRO A 17 19.63 15.16 9.09
C PRO A 17 19.74 16.69 9.14
N THR A 18 18.62 17.42 9.10
CA THR A 18 18.61 18.89 9.07
C THR A 18 18.20 19.49 10.41
N CYS A 19 17.02 19.12 10.93
CA CYS A 19 16.52 19.67 12.19
C CYS A 19 16.78 18.77 13.40
N HIS A 20 17.36 17.59 13.19
CA HIS A 20 17.69 16.61 14.22
C HIS A 20 16.48 16.08 15.01
N LYS A 21 15.25 16.32 14.54
CA LYS A 21 14.06 15.68 15.09
C LYS A 21 14.21 14.16 15.00
N VAL A 22 13.98 13.51 16.14
CA VAL A 22 14.00 12.06 16.29
C VAL A 22 12.56 11.55 16.22
N TYR A 23 12.32 10.55 15.38
CA TYR A 23 11.10 9.76 15.34
C TYR A 23 11.41 8.41 15.96
N SER A 24 10.72 8.02 17.02
CA SER A 24 11.07 6.85 17.83
C SER A 24 10.56 5.53 17.25
N ASN A 25 9.52 5.59 16.42
CA ASN A 25 8.86 4.45 15.81
C ASN A 25 8.11 4.88 14.53
N GLU A 26 7.54 3.90 13.83
CA GLU A 26 6.79 4.08 12.59
C GLU A 26 5.60 5.02 12.76
N LEU A 27 4.86 4.89 13.86
CA LEU A 27 3.67 5.70 14.12
C LEU A 27 4.05 7.18 14.23
N GLU A 28 5.06 7.51 15.05
CA GLU A 28 5.56 8.87 15.20
C GLU A 28 6.04 9.43 13.85
N PHE A 29 6.76 8.62 13.06
CA PHE A 29 7.18 9.00 11.72
C PHE A 29 5.99 9.35 10.83
N PHE A 30 4.95 8.52 10.73
CA PHE A 30 3.78 8.82 9.88
C PHE A 30 2.92 9.96 10.39
N THR A 31 2.78 10.14 11.71
CA THR A 31 1.93 11.20 12.28
C THR A 31 2.60 12.56 12.27
N GLU A 32 3.92 12.62 12.41
CA GLU A 32 4.66 13.89 12.54
C GLU A 32 5.37 14.34 11.26
N THR A 33 5.39 13.50 10.22
CA THR A 33 5.85 13.90 8.88
C THR A 33 4.67 14.12 7.93
N VAL A 34 4.89 14.99 6.95
CA VAL A 34 3.90 15.37 5.94
C VAL A 34 4.13 14.56 4.66
N ALA A 35 3.05 14.23 3.95
CA ALA A 35 3.14 13.63 2.63
C ALA A 35 3.90 14.54 1.65
N LEU A 36 4.49 13.96 0.60
CA LEU A 36 5.05 14.75 -0.49
C LEU A 36 3.92 15.41 -1.28
N GLU A 37 3.86 16.74 -1.29
CA GLU A 37 2.83 17.47 -2.05
C GLU A 37 2.95 17.19 -3.55
N ASN A 38 1.81 16.93 -4.21
CA ASN A 38 1.68 16.83 -5.67
C ASN A 38 2.60 15.78 -6.34
N THR A 39 2.94 14.70 -5.64
CA THR A 39 3.73 13.61 -6.25
C THR A 39 3.15 12.24 -5.93
N ASP A 40 3.11 11.36 -6.94
CA ASP A 40 2.88 9.93 -6.77
C ASP A 40 4.12 9.21 -6.22
N ARG A 41 5.11 9.96 -5.73
CA ARG A 41 6.42 9.45 -5.29
C ARG A 41 6.50 9.25 -3.78
N GLU A 42 5.42 9.51 -3.04
CA GLU A 42 5.33 9.27 -1.60
C GLU A 42 5.58 7.80 -1.26
N ILE A 43 5.14 6.87 -2.12
CA ILE A 43 5.36 5.44 -1.95
C ILE A 43 5.87 4.88 -3.27
N LYS A 44 7.06 4.28 -3.25
CA LYS A 44 7.61 3.56 -4.39
C LYS A 44 7.69 2.07 -4.07
N ALA A 45 7.22 1.26 -5.00
CA ALA A 45 7.65 -0.12 -5.05
C ALA A 45 9.14 -0.12 -5.42
N VAL A 46 9.95 -0.90 -4.72
CA VAL A 46 11.38 -1.05 -5.04
C VAL A 46 11.46 -1.64 -6.46
N GLU A 47 12.21 -0.98 -7.36
CA GLU A 47 12.28 -1.34 -8.78
C GLU A 47 12.75 -2.78 -8.97
N GLY A 48 11.91 -3.59 -9.62
CA GLY A 48 12.11 -5.02 -9.86
C GLY A 48 10.84 -5.73 -10.34
N LEU A 49 9.88 -4.99 -10.92
CA LEU A 49 8.70 -5.58 -11.53
C LEU A 49 8.71 -5.27 -13.02
N GLU A 50 9.56 -5.98 -13.75
CA GLU A 50 9.19 -6.40 -15.10
C GLU A 50 7.94 -7.29 -15.00
N GLU A 51 7.17 -7.43 -16.09
CA GLU A 51 5.86 -8.11 -16.15
C GLU A 51 5.82 -9.58 -15.64
N ASN A 52 6.93 -10.15 -15.16
CA ASN A 52 7.02 -11.55 -14.72
C ASN A 52 7.87 -11.78 -13.45
N GLN A 53 8.12 -10.75 -12.63
CA GLN A 53 8.92 -10.92 -11.40
C GLN A 53 8.06 -10.98 -10.13
N GLU A 54 8.60 -11.63 -9.10
CA GLU A 54 7.98 -11.66 -7.78
C GLU A 54 7.85 -10.23 -7.26
N PRO A 55 6.67 -9.87 -6.76
CA PRO A 55 6.41 -8.52 -6.32
C PRO A 55 7.23 -8.15 -5.08
N PRO A 56 7.63 -6.87 -4.94
CA PRO A 56 8.65 -6.50 -3.99
C PRO A 56 8.10 -6.66 -2.58
N GLU A 57 8.82 -7.45 -1.79
CA GLU A 57 8.55 -7.70 -0.36
C GLU A 57 8.53 -6.39 0.43
N PHE A 58 9.16 -5.33 -0.08
CA PHE A 58 9.33 -4.04 0.57
C PHE A 58 8.93 -2.86 -0.33
N ILE A 59 8.57 -1.75 0.32
CA ILE A 59 8.27 -0.46 -0.32
C ILE A 59 9.14 0.62 0.29
N GLU A 60 9.52 1.60 -0.52
CA GLU A 60 10.13 2.84 -0.06
C GLU A 60 9.03 3.87 0.22
N VAL A 61 9.06 4.48 1.39
CA VAL A 61 8.14 5.54 1.78
C VAL A 61 8.92 6.82 1.97
N TYR A 62 8.53 7.85 1.23
CA TYR A 62 9.12 9.19 1.25
C TYR A 62 8.16 10.17 1.93
N ARG A 63 8.63 10.89 2.93
CA ARG A 63 7.83 11.89 3.65
C ARG A 63 8.67 13.10 4.03
N ASN A 64 8.05 14.27 4.15
CA ASN A 64 8.72 15.49 4.57
C ASN A 64 8.66 15.65 6.09
N CYS A 65 9.82 15.85 6.71
CA CYS A 65 9.87 16.41 8.05
C CYS A 65 9.20 17.80 8.05
N ALA A 66 8.67 18.23 9.20
CA ALA A 66 8.13 19.58 9.38
C ALA A 66 9.13 20.71 9.05
N CYS A 67 10.44 20.43 9.02
CA CYS A 67 11.45 21.39 8.57
C CYS A 67 11.63 21.46 7.04
N GLY A 68 10.89 20.66 6.28
CA GLY A 68 10.92 20.59 4.82
C GLY A 68 11.85 19.52 4.22
N THR A 69 12.71 18.89 5.04
CA THR A 69 13.62 17.84 4.56
C THR A 69 12.87 16.54 4.27
N THR A 70 13.05 15.99 3.07
CA THR A 70 12.52 14.67 2.71
C THR A 70 13.32 13.55 3.38
N LEU A 71 12.60 12.63 3.99
CA LEU A 71 13.08 11.42 4.63
C LEU A 71 12.56 10.21 3.84
N MET A 72 13.34 9.13 3.79
CA MET A 72 12.96 7.87 3.16
C MET A 72 13.15 6.71 4.13
N GLU A 73 12.20 5.78 4.19
CA GLU A 73 12.32 4.53 4.94
C GLU A 73 11.67 3.34 4.22
N TRP A 74 12.17 2.14 4.48
CA TRP A 74 11.71 0.87 3.93
C TRP A 74 10.67 0.22 4.86
N PHE A 75 9.55 -0.21 4.27
CA PHE A 75 8.48 -0.91 4.97
C PHE A 75 8.15 -2.23 4.29
N HIS A 76 7.69 -3.21 5.07
CA HIS A 76 7.11 -4.42 4.50
C HIS A 76 5.86 -4.07 3.69
N SER A 77 5.78 -4.63 2.49
CA SER A 77 4.56 -4.58 1.70
C SER A 77 3.48 -5.41 2.38
N ARG A 78 2.33 -4.81 2.67
CA ARG A 78 1.15 -5.54 3.17
C ARG A 78 0.43 -6.33 2.09
N ARG A 79 0.90 -6.30 0.84
CA ARG A 79 0.25 -7.01 -0.26
C ARG A 79 0.56 -8.51 -0.12
N ASN A 80 -0.49 -9.34 -0.20
CA ASN A 80 -0.32 -10.79 -0.22
C ASN A 80 0.23 -11.23 -1.59
N PHE A 81 1.47 -11.69 -1.61
CA PHE A 81 2.16 -12.10 -2.83
C PHE A 81 2.15 -13.61 -3.12
N SER A 82 1.44 -14.39 -2.31
CA SER A 82 1.15 -15.79 -2.66
C SER A 82 0.41 -15.89 -4.00
N GLU A 83 0.53 -17.05 -4.68
CA GLU A 83 -0.23 -17.32 -5.91
C GLU A 83 -1.72 -17.03 -5.77
N LYS A 84 -2.31 -17.37 -4.61
CA LYS A 84 -3.71 -17.08 -4.31
C LYS A 84 -3.98 -15.57 -4.31
N GLY A 85 -3.12 -14.79 -3.64
CA GLY A 85 -3.23 -13.33 -3.60
C GLY A 85 -3.07 -12.68 -4.97
N ILE A 86 -2.17 -13.20 -5.81
CA ILE A 86 -1.99 -12.75 -7.20
C ILE A 86 -3.23 -13.06 -8.03
N LYS A 87 -3.72 -14.31 -8.02
CA LYS A 87 -4.93 -14.73 -8.75
C LYS A 87 -6.16 -13.91 -8.37
N GLN A 88 -6.33 -13.62 -7.09
CA GLN A 88 -7.43 -12.79 -6.60
C GLN A 88 -7.37 -11.35 -7.15
N ARG A 89 -6.18 -10.73 -7.18
CA ARG A 89 -6.00 -9.40 -7.77
C ARG A 89 -6.26 -9.40 -9.27
N LEU A 90 -5.72 -10.38 -10.00
CA LEU A 90 -5.95 -10.49 -11.44
C LEU A 90 -7.44 -10.64 -11.78
N LEU A 91 -8.17 -11.47 -11.02
CA LEU A 91 -9.62 -11.62 -11.19
C LEU A 91 -10.35 -10.29 -10.92
N PHE A 92 -9.97 -9.58 -9.85
CA PHE A 92 -10.54 -8.28 -9.54
C PHE A 92 -10.32 -7.28 -10.68
N THR A 93 -9.09 -7.20 -11.20
CA THR A 93 -8.75 -6.33 -12.34
C THR A 93 -9.58 -6.69 -13.58
N LEU A 94 -9.68 -7.98 -13.93
CA LEU A 94 -10.46 -8.43 -15.08
C LEU A 94 -11.95 -8.06 -14.95
N LEU A 95 -12.54 -8.23 -13.77
CA LEU A 95 -13.92 -7.82 -13.51
C LEU A 95 -14.09 -6.30 -13.66
N GLN A 96 -13.13 -5.53 -13.14
CA GLN A 96 -13.16 -4.08 -13.21
C GLN A 96 -13.07 -3.59 -14.66
N GLU A 97 -12.15 -4.13 -15.46
CA GLU A 97 -12.02 -3.83 -16.89
C GLU A 97 -13.30 -4.22 -17.67
N GLY A 98 -13.91 -5.34 -17.32
CA GLY A 98 -15.19 -5.79 -17.89
C GLY A 98 -16.36 -4.85 -17.59
N LEU A 99 -16.35 -4.15 -16.45
CA LEU A 99 -17.36 -3.14 -16.10
C LEU A 99 -17.04 -1.79 -16.76
N ILE A 100 -15.77 -1.38 -16.75
CA ILE A 100 -15.34 -0.14 -17.39
C ILE A 100 -15.64 -0.18 -18.90
N SER A 101 -15.38 -1.30 -19.57
CA SER A 101 -15.70 -1.48 -21.00
C SER A 101 -17.20 -1.42 -21.31
N LYS A 102 -18.07 -1.59 -20.30
CA LYS A 102 -19.53 -1.43 -20.40
C LYS A 102 -20.01 -0.02 -20.03
N GLY A 103 -19.11 0.92 -19.77
CA GLY A 103 -19.43 2.32 -19.53
C GLY A 103 -19.54 2.72 -18.05
N TYR A 104 -19.16 1.85 -17.12
CA TYR A 104 -19.08 2.22 -15.70
C TYR A 104 -17.83 3.07 -15.43
N SER A 105 -17.93 4.02 -14.50
CA SER A 105 -16.74 4.72 -13.99
C SER A 105 -15.86 3.75 -13.20
N VAL A 106 -14.59 4.12 -13.01
CA VAL A 106 -13.63 3.30 -12.22
C VAL A 106 -14.14 3.09 -10.79
N ASP A 107 -14.73 4.13 -10.19
CA ASP A 107 -15.26 4.11 -8.83
C ASP A 107 -16.53 3.26 -8.73
N ASP A 108 -17.46 3.39 -9.69
CA ASP A 108 -18.68 2.59 -9.71
C ASP A 108 -18.38 1.10 -9.95
N ALA A 109 -17.48 0.80 -10.89
CA ALA A 109 -17.03 -0.56 -11.17
C ALA A 109 -16.41 -1.20 -9.92
N ARG A 110 -15.57 -0.44 -9.20
CA ARG A 110 -14.97 -0.90 -7.94
C ARG A 110 -16.03 -1.14 -6.87
N GLY A 111 -16.97 -0.21 -6.70
CA GLY A 111 -18.06 -0.32 -5.73
C GLY A 111 -18.89 -1.59 -5.93
N LEU A 112 -19.34 -1.83 -7.16
CA LEU A 112 -20.13 -3.01 -7.52
C LEU A 112 -19.40 -4.34 -7.22
N ILE A 113 -18.09 -4.40 -7.50
CA ILE A 113 -17.31 -5.61 -7.21
C ILE A 113 -17.19 -5.82 -5.70
N LEU A 114 -16.96 -4.77 -4.92
CA LEU A 114 -16.87 -4.86 -3.46
C LEU A 114 -18.21 -5.27 -2.84
N ASP A 115 -19.33 -4.69 -3.30
CA ASP A 115 -20.67 -5.06 -2.85
C ASP A 115 -20.97 -6.54 -3.14
N PHE A 116 -20.63 -7.01 -4.34
CA PHE A 116 -20.77 -8.41 -4.71
C PHE A 116 -19.93 -9.33 -3.81
N MET A 117 -18.68 -8.97 -3.55
CA MET A 117 -17.80 -9.73 -2.67
C MET A 117 -18.35 -9.80 -1.24
N ASP A 118 -18.86 -8.70 -0.71
CA ASP A 118 -19.46 -8.65 0.63
C ASP A 118 -20.70 -9.54 0.74
N ILE A 119 -21.57 -9.54 -0.29
CA ILE A 119 -22.73 -10.43 -0.36
C ILE A 119 -22.28 -11.89 -0.34
N VAL A 120 -21.30 -12.27 -1.16
CA VAL A 120 -20.78 -13.66 -1.21
C VAL A 120 -20.21 -14.08 0.15
N LEU A 121 -19.41 -13.22 0.78
CA LEU A 121 -18.82 -13.49 2.09
C LEU A 121 -19.88 -13.65 3.20
N GLN A 122 -20.96 -12.88 3.13
CA GLN A 122 -22.08 -13.03 4.07
C GLN A 122 -22.81 -14.36 3.87
N VAL A 123 -23.04 -14.77 2.62
CA VAL A 123 -23.69 -16.05 2.29
C VAL A 123 -22.84 -17.24 2.73
N GLU A 124 -21.51 -17.19 2.55
CA GLU A 124 -20.61 -18.25 3.00
C GLU A 124 -20.58 -18.38 4.53
N LYS A 125 -20.61 -17.26 5.27
CA LYS A 125 -20.68 -17.26 6.74
C LYS A 125 -21.98 -17.84 7.29
N GLN A 126 -23.07 -17.79 6.52
CA GLN A 126 -24.36 -18.38 6.93
C GLN A 126 -24.47 -19.89 6.64
N ARG A 127 -23.51 -20.45 5.89
CA ARG A 127 -23.45 -21.88 5.55
C ARG A 127 -22.52 -22.70 6.44
N LEU A 128 -21.76 -22.04 7.32
CA LEU A 128 -20.88 -22.62 8.33
C LEU A 128 -21.50 -22.49 9.71
#